data_AF-C7ZHV9-F1
#
_entry.id   AF-C7ZHV9-F1
#
_cell.length_a   1.000
_cell.length_b   1.000
_cell.length_c   1.000
_cell.angle_alpha   90.00
_cell.angle_beta   90.00
_cell.angle_gamma   90.00
#
_symmetry.space_group_name_H-M   'P 1'
#
loop_
_entity.id
_entity.type
_entity.pdbx_description
1 polymer ?
#
loop_
_entity_poly.entity_id
_entity_poly.type
_entity_poly.pdbx_seq_one_letter_code
_entity_poly.pdbx_strand_id
1 'polypeptide(L)' 'CNACRSRKIKCDRRRPSCTFCIKNAFRCEYIKRDRTPGLRAGYVSQLEQRI' A
#
# COMPACT_ATOMS: atom_id res chain seq x y z
N CYS A 1 -7.97 1.16 6.25
CA CYS A 1 -6.57 1.55 6.42
C CYS A 1 -5.67 0.35 6.12
N ASN A 2 -4.38 0.56 5.95
CA ASN A 2 -3.40 -0.50 5.73
C ASN A 2 -3.26 -1.40 6.97
N ALA A 3 -3.36 -0.84 8.17
CA ALA A 3 -3.30 -1.61 9.42
C ALA A 3 -4.38 -2.71 9.51
N CYS A 4 -5.64 -2.40 9.17
CA CYS A 4 -6.71 -3.41 9.11
C CYS A 4 -6.53 -4.37 7.92
N ARG A 5 -6.06 -3.87 6.77
CA ARG A 5 -5.81 -4.70 5.58
C ARG A 5 -4.75 -5.76 5.83
N SER A 6 -3.61 -5.39 6.42
CA SER A 6 -2.53 -6.32 6.73
C SER A 6 -2.95 -7.36 7.77
N ARG A 7 -3.81 -6.97 8.72
CA ARG A 7 -4.35 -7.87 9.76
C ARG A 7 -5.58 -8.67 9.31
N LYS A 8 -6.06 -8.48 8.07
CA LYS A 8 -7.23 -9.15 7.50
C LYS A 8 -8.51 -8.99 8.36
N ILE A 9 -8.68 -7.83 9.00
CA ILE A 9 -9.86 -7.52 9.82
C ILE A 9 -10.76 -6.49 9.12
N LYS A 10 -12.03 -6.41 9.57
CA LYS A 10 -12.97 -5.38 9.11
C LYS A 10 -12.48 -3.98 9.51
N CYS A 11 -12.47 -3.06 8.56
CA CYS A 11 -12.14 -1.65 8.78
C CYS A 11 -13.41 -0.80 8.68
N ASP A 12 -13.74 -0.05 9.73
CA ASP A 12 -14.90 0.86 9.79
C ASP A 12 -14.71 2.17 9.00
N ARG A 13 -13.52 2.40 8.45
CA ARG A 13 -13.17 3.54 7.57
C ARG A 13 -13.47 4.94 8.12
N ARG A 14 -13.65 5.11 9.44
CA ARG A 14 -13.77 6.43 10.07
C ARG A 14 -12.48 7.24 9.88
N ARG A 15 -12.63 8.58 9.81
CA ARG A 15 -11.52 9.55 9.71
C ARG A 15 -11.50 10.38 10.99
N PRO A 16 -10.31 10.76 11.54
CA PRO A 16 -8.97 10.57 10.98
C PRO A 16 -8.39 9.15 11.13
N SER A 17 -8.91 8.36 12.06
CA SER A 17 -8.51 6.96 12.29
C SER A 17 -9.72 6.05 12.45
N CYS A 18 -9.61 4.78 12.03
CA CYS A 18 -10.68 3.81 12.23
C CYS A 18 -10.73 3.33 13.69
N THR A 19 -11.90 2.89 14.17
CA THR A 19 -12.13 2.49 15.56
C THR A 19 -11.14 1.44 16.05
N PHE A 20 -10.82 0.44 15.21
CA PHE A 20 -9.82 -0.56 15.56
C PHE A 20 -8.42 0.05 15.81
N CYS A 21 -7.99 0.96 14.93
CA CYS A 21 -6.70 1.60 15.06
C CYS A 21 -6.64 2.50 16.30
N ILE A 22 -7.71 3.20 16.64
CA ILE A 22 -7.79 4.02 17.85
C ILE A 22 -7.67 3.16 19.10
N LYS A 23 -8.46 2.07 19.19
CA LYS A 23 -8.48 1.19 20.37
C LYS A 23 -7.14 0.51 20.67
N ASN A 24 -6.37 0.22 19.62
CA ASN A 24 -5.10 -0.50 19.73
C ASN A 24 -3.88 0.42 19.53
N ALA A 25 -4.09 1.74 19.52
CA ALA A 25 -3.05 2.74 19.25
C ALA A 25 -2.21 2.45 17.99
N PHE A 26 -2.83 1.87 16.94
CA PHE A 26 -2.14 1.59 15.68
C PHE A 26 -2.20 2.80 14.74
N ARG A 27 -1.09 2.99 14.00
CA ARG A 27 -1.01 3.99 12.94
C ARG A 27 -2.03 3.71 11.84
N CYS A 28 -3.06 4.55 11.75
CA CYS A 28 -4.14 4.40 10.79
C CYS A 28 -3.83 5.15 9.50
N GLU A 29 -3.19 4.46 8.55
CA GLU A 29 -2.83 5.09 7.27
C GLU A 29 -3.58 4.49 6.09
N TYR A 30 -3.93 5.36 5.15
CA TYR A 30 -4.47 5.01 3.85
C TYR A 30 -3.45 5.39 2.79
N ILE A 31 -2.26 4.77 2.86
CA ILE A 31 -1.22 4.98 1.84
C ILE A 31 -1.77 4.42 0.53
N LYS A 32 -1.96 5.30 -0.45
CA LYS A 32 -2.07 4.86 -1.85
C LYS A 32 -0.72 4.24 -2.17
N ARG A 33 -0.70 2.97 -2.56
CA ARG A 33 0.53 2.38 -3.09
C ARG A 33 0.87 3.23 -4.30
N ASP A 34 1.86 4.11 -4.16
CA ASP A 34 2.56 4.65 -5.30
C ASP A 34 3.19 3.43 -5.94
N ARG A 35 2.46 2.86 -6.90
CA ARG A 35 3.08 2.02 -7.89
C ARG A 35 3.93 3.00 -8.68
N THR A 36 5.08 3.40 -8.16
CA THR A 36 6.22 3.62 -9.03
C THR A 36 6.25 2.31 -9.81
N PRO A 37 5.92 2.32 -11.11
CA PRO A 37 6.10 1.13 -11.90
C PRO A 37 7.60 0.95 -11.96
N GLY A 38 8.14 0.27 -10.92
CA GLY A 38 9.49 -0.22 -10.91
C GLY A 38 9.59 -0.98 -12.21
N LEU A 39 10.45 -0.44 -13.08
CA LEU A 39 10.84 -0.94 -14.37
C LEU A 39 10.50 -2.42 -14.49
N ARG A 40 9.43 -2.74 -15.23
CA ARG A 40 9.04 -4.15 -15.41
C ARG A 40 10.28 -4.89 -15.91
N ALA A 41 10.52 -6.08 -15.38
CA ALA A 41 11.68 -6.91 -15.70
C ALA A 41 11.89 -7.22 -17.20
N GLY A 42 11.00 -6.77 -18.11
CA GLY A 42 11.18 -6.81 -19.56
C GLY A 42 11.58 -5.50 -20.24
N TYR A 43 11.65 -4.36 -19.53
CA TYR A 43 12.14 -3.09 -20.13
C TYR A 43 13.66 -3.04 -20.23
N VAL A 44 14.38 -3.71 -19.31
CA VAL A 44 15.84 -3.86 -19.42
C VAL A 44 16.21 -4.63 -20.69
N SER A 45 15.44 -5.67 -21.04
CA SER A 45 15.63 -6.46 -22.27
C SER A 45 15.44 -5.63 -23.55
N GLN A 46 14.53 -4.64 -23.55
CA GLN A 46 14.35 -3.73 -24.68
C GLN A 46 15.48 -2.72 -24.85
N LEU A 47 16.20 -2.36 -23.77
CA LEU A 47 17.36 -1.48 -23.86
C LEU A 47 18.59 -2.20 -24.45
N GLU A 48 18.80 -3.48 -24.13
CA GLU A 48 19.95 -4.24 -24.64
C GLU A 48 19.84 -4.61 -26.12
N GLN A 49 18.64 -4.63 -26.71
CA GLN A 49 18.45 -4.87 -28.15
C GLN A 49 18.78 -3.66 -29.03
N ARG A 50 19.17 -2.52 -28.45
CA ARG A 50 19.55 -1.30 -29.18
C ARG A 50 21.02 -0.94 -28.96
N ILE A 51 21.89 -1.94 -28.93
CA ILE A 51 23.35 -1.81 -29.01
C ILE A 51 23.83 -2.53 -30.27
#